data_AF-A0A961X7T5-F1
#
_entry.id   AF-A0A961X7T5-F1
#
_cell.length_a   1.000
_cell.length_b   1.000
_cell.length_c   1.000
_cell.angle_alpha   90.00
_cell.angle_beta   90.00
_cell.angle_gamma   90.00
#
_symmetry.space_group_name_H-M   'P 1'
#
loop_
_entity.id
_entity.type
_entity.pdbx_description
1 polymer ?
#
loop_
_entity_poly.entity_id
_entity_poly.type
_entity_poly.pdbx_seq_one_letter_code
_entity_poly.pdbx_strand_id
1 'polypeptide(L)'
;MRLSILLNIVLAGVIAAGAYLFFVKGKTSVSTDGRTAVMLTAEERDHVLTDMRGLLENVQGLLAALGKGDMQGVAQHARNNGFSNHKMPPVSLMTKMPAEFRALGDPMHSGFDDIAIEAEGIGDHDVIVQKLGAVLQVCTTCHATYTLKVEGSGN
;
A
#
# COMPACT_ATOMS: atom_id res chain seq x y z
N MET A 1 25.60 -24.55 -33.24
CA MET A 1 24.51 -23.57 -33.41
C MET A 1 23.25 -23.94 -32.62
N ARG A 2 22.63 -25.12 -32.81
CA ARG A 2 21.41 -25.51 -32.07
C ARG A 2 21.61 -25.67 -30.56
N LEU A 3 22.74 -26.22 -30.11
CA LEU A 3 23.05 -26.38 -28.68
C LEU A 3 23.24 -25.02 -27.97
N SER A 4 23.89 -24.06 -28.62
CA SER A 4 24.08 -22.71 -28.08
C SER A 4 22.77 -21.93 -27.98
N ILE A 5 21.85 -22.13 -28.93
CA ILE A 5 20.50 -21.53 -28.88
C ILE A 5 19.70 -22.13 -27.71
N LEU A 6 19.71 -23.46 -27.55
CA LEU A 6 19.06 -24.12 -26.42
C LEU A 6 19.63 -23.67 -25.07
N LEU A 7 20.95 -23.56 -24.96
CA LEU A 7 21.61 -23.06 -23.75
C LEU A 7 21.19 -21.62 -23.43
N ASN A 8 21.16 -20.73 -24.43
CA ASN A 8 20.72 -19.35 -24.23
C ASN A 8 19.25 -19.24 -23.84
N ILE A 9 18.37 -20.08 -24.41
CA ILE A 9 16.95 -20.12 -24.04
C ILE A 9 16.78 -20.60 -22.60
N VAL A 10 17.48 -21.67 -22.20
CA VAL A 10 17.44 -22.19 -20.82
C VAL A 10 17.96 -21.13 -19.84
N LEU A 11 19.08 -20.49 -20.16
CA LEU A 11 19.65 -19.43 -19.32
C LEU A 11 18.69 -18.23 -19.19
N ALA A 12 18.10 -17.77 -20.28
CA ALA A 12 17.11 -16.70 -20.26
C ALA A 12 15.87 -17.08 -19.43
N GLY A 13 15.41 -18.33 -19.52
CA GLY A 13 14.31 -18.85 -18.70
C GLY A 13 14.63 -18.84 -17.20
N VAL A 14 15.84 -19.27 -16.82
CA VAL A 14 16.30 -19.24 -15.42
C VAL A 14 16.39 -17.81 -14.89
N ILE A 15 16.94 -16.88 -15.67
CA ILE A 15 17.03 -15.47 -15.30
C ILE A 15 15.64 -14.86 -15.13
N ALA A 16 14.72 -15.12 -16.06
CA ALA A 16 13.34 -14.64 -15.99
C ALA A 16 12.61 -15.18 -14.76
N ALA A 17 12.76 -16.48 -14.45
CA ALA A 17 12.19 -17.08 -13.26
C ALA A 17 12.76 -16.49 -11.96
N GLY A 18 14.08 -16.27 -11.91
CA GLY A 18 14.75 -15.63 -10.77
C GLY A 18 14.27 -14.19 -10.55
N ALA A 19 14.18 -13.40 -11.63
CA ALA A 19 13.67 -12.03 -11.57
C ALA A 19 12.20 -11.98 -11.12
N TYR A 20 11.36 -12.90 -11.62
CA TYR A 20 9.96 -13.02 -11.21
C TYR A 20 9.84 -13.33 -9.72
N LEU A 21 10.57 -14.33 -9.22
CA LEU A 21 10.54 -14.69 -7.80
C LEU A 21 11.02 -13.54 -6.89
N PHE A 22 12.04 -12.80 -7.31
CA PHE A 22 12.52 -11.64 -6.58
C PHE A 22 11.47 -10.52 -6.51
N PHE A 23 10.83 -10.21 -7.63
CA PHE A 23 9.79 -9.17 -7.69
C PHE A 23 8.52 -9.53 -6.91
N VAL A 24 8.17 -10.82 -6.86
CA VAL A 24 7.01 -11.31 -6.11
C VAL A 24 7.29 -11.32 -4.61
N LYS A 25 8.44 -11.86 -4.18
CA LYS A 25 8.77 -11.99 -2.76
C LYS A 25 9.25 -10.69 -2.10
N GLY A 26 9.77 -9.76 -2.89
CA GLY A 26 10.42 -8.55 -2.38
C GLY A 26 11.64 -8.85 -1.51
N LYS A 27 12.09 -7.85 -0.75
CA LYS A 27 13.18 -7.97 0.21
C LYS A 27 12.59 -8.12 1.61
N THR A 28 12.32 -9.37 2.00
CA THR A 28 11.60 -9.69 3.24
C THR A 28 12.37 -10.61 4.17
N SER A 29 12.04 -10.58 5.46
CA SER A 29 12.48 -11.53 6.48
C SER A 29 11.36 -11.80 7.50
N VAL A 30 11.57 -12.72 8.43
CA VAL A 30 10.60 -13.00 9.51
C VAL A 30 10.94 -12.11 10.71
N SER A 31 9.95 -11.37 11.21
CA SER A 31 10.10 -10.54 12.41
C SER A 31 9.93 -11.35 13.70
N THR A 32 10.38 -10.81 14.83
CA THR A 32 10.27 -11.46 16.14
C THR A 32 8.85 -11.68 16.62
N ASP A 33 7.89 -10.88 16.15
CA ASP A 33 6.46 -11.01 16.42
C ASP A 33 5.72 -11.87 15.39
N GLY A 34 6.45 -12.54 14.49
CA GLY A 34 5.92 -13.43 13.47
C GLY A 34 5.43 -12.74 12.19
N ARG A 35 5.45 -11.41 12.11
CA ARG A 35 5.08 -10.67 10.90
C ARG A 35 6.16 -10.74 9.83
N THR A 36 5.78 -10.41 8.60
CA THR A 36 6.72 -10.26 7.49
C THR A 36 7.42 -8.90 7.60
N ALA A 37 8.72 -8.92 7.89
CA ALA A 37 9.54 -7.72 7.91
C ALA A 37 9.95 -7.33 6.48
N VAL A 38 9.43 -6.20 6.00
CA VAL A 38 9.87 -5.57 4.75
C VAL A 38 11.14 -4.78 5.05
N MET A 39 12.25 -5.18 4.43
CA MET A 39 13.58 -4.64 4.70
C MET A 39 13.83 -3.45 3.78
N LEU A 40 13.97 -2.27 4.37
CA LEU A 40 14.08 -0.97 3.68
C LEU A 40 15.33 -0.22 4.12
N THR A 41 15.80 0.73 3.32
CA THR A 41 16.73 1.75 3.84
C THR A 41 15.98 2.64 4.84
N ALA A 42 16.73 3.41 5.65
CA ALA A 42 16.12 4.37 6.57
C ALA A 42 15.21 5.37 5.82
N GLU A 43 15.71 5.92 4.71
CA GLU A 43 14.98 6.86 3.86
C GLU A 43 13.71 6.25 3.25
N GLU A 44 13.80 5.01 2.74
CA GLU A 44 12.65 4.29 2.20
C GLU A 44 11.57 4.02 3.26
N ARG A 45 11.97 3.63 4.47
CA ARG A 45 11.04 3.45 5.59
C ARG A 45 10.38 4.77 5.98
N ASP A 46 11.15 5.84 6.06
CA ASP A 46 10.63 7.15 6.44
C ASP A 46 9.67 7.72 5.38
N HIS A 47 9.89 7.42 4.11
CA HIS A 47 8.94 7.70 3.03
C HIS A 47 7.60 7.00 3.27
N VAL A 48 7.61 5.68 3.47
CA VAL A 48 6.38 4.91 3.73
C VAL A 48 5.66 5.40 4.99
N LEU A 49 6.40 5.68 6.08
CA LEU A 49 5.81 6.17 7.32
C LEU A 49 5.25 7.59 7.19
N THR A 50 5.79 8.40 6.26
CA THR A 50 5.24 9.73 5.95
C THR A 50 3.91 9.60 5.23
N ASP A 51 3.82 8.72 4.24
CA ASP A 51 2.55 8.43 3.55
C ASP A 51 1.50 7.88 4.53
N MET A 52 1.89 6.94 5.40
CA MET A 52 1.02 6.40 6.44
C MET A 52 0.49 7.46 7.42
N ARG A 53 1.32 8.47 7.76
CA ARG A 53 0.89 9.59 8.60
C ARG A 53 -0.14 10.45 7.88
N GLY A 54 0.09 10.78 6.61
CA GLY A 54 -0.88 11.52 5.79
C GLY A 54 -2.21 10.78 5.62
N LEU A 55 -2.17 9.46 5.42
CA LEU A 55 -3.37 8.62 5.37
C LEU A 55 -4.19 8.76 6.68
N LEU A 56 -3.52 8.67 7.84
CA LEU A 56 -4.16 8.79 9.15
C LEU A 56 -4.73 10.19 9.40
N GLU A 57 -4.01 11.25 9.03
CA GLU A 57 -4.47 12.63 9.12
C GLU A 57 -5.74 12.85 8.29
N ASN A 58 -5.79 12.31 7.07
CA ASN A 58 -6.97 12.39 6.23
C ASN A 58 -8.16 11.57 6.77
N VAL A 59 -7.93 10.39 7.36
CA VAL A 59 -9.00 9.64 8.06
C VAL A 59 -9.56 10.46 9.22
N GLN A 60 -8.69 11.10 10.00
CA GLN A 60 -9.11 11.95 11.10
C GLN A 60 -9.93 13.15 10.61
N GLY A 61 -9.48 13.84 9.56
CA GLY A 61 -10.19 14.97 8.95
C GLY A 61 -11.54 14.57 8.38
N LEU A 62 -11.60 13.43 7.69
CA LEU A 62 -12.82 12.83 7.17
C LEU A 62 -13.84 12.58 8.29
N LEU A 63 -13.43 11.93 9.38
CA LEU A 63 -14.31 11.69 10.54
C LEU A 63 -14.77 12.99 11.20
N ALA A 64 -13.89 13.99 11.29
CA ALA A 64 -14.23 15.29 11.86
C ALA A 64 -15.25 16.05 11.01
N ALA A 65 -15.16 15.97 9.69
CA ALA A 65 -16.14 16.54 8.76
C ALA A 65 -17.48 15.77 8.82
N LEU A 66 -17.40 14.43 8.82
CA LEU A 66 -18.55 13.55 8.94
C LEU A 66 -19.38 13.83 10.20
N GLY A 67 -18.71 13.98 11.35
CA GLY A 67 -19.37 14.33 12.62
C GLY A 67 -20.04 15.70 12.66
N LYS A 68 -19.74 16.58 11.70
CA LYS A 68 -20.38 17.90 11.51
C LYS A 68 -21.42 17.90 10.40
N GLY A 69 -21.62 16.78 9.70
CA GLY A 69 -22.45 16.71 8.49
C GLY A 69 -21.85 17.45 7.29
N ASP A 70 -20.55 17.76 7.31
CA ASP A 70 -19.86 18.47 6.23
C ASP A 70 -19.41 17.49 5.13
N MET A 71 -20.32 17.16 4.20
CA MET A 71 -20.02 16.22 3.12
C MET A 71 -18.96 16.75 2.14
N GLN A 72 -18.84 18.07 1.99
CA GLN A 72 -17.78 18.65 1.17
C GLN A 72 -16.41 18.40 1.81
N GLY A 73 -16.30 18.58 3.13
CA GLY A 73 -15.10 18.21 3.89
C GLY A 73 -14.79 16.72 3.83
N VAL A 74 -15.81 15.85 3.93
CA VAL A 74 -15.66 14.39 3.76
C VAL A 74 -15.06 14.08 2.39
N ALA A 75 -15.66 14.60 1.31
CA ALA A 75 -15.19 14.37 -0.04
C ALA A 75 -13.74 14.83 -0.24
N GLN A 76 -13.40 16.03 0.24
CA GLN A 76 -12.06 16.59 0.12
C GLN A 76 -11.00 15.70 0.80
N HIS A 77 -11.25 15.27 2.05
CA HIS A 77 -10.31 14.40 2.76
C HIS A 77 -10.22 13.01 2.13
N ALA A 78 -11.33 12.47 1.63
CA ALA A 78 -11.35 11.19 0.93
C ALA A 78 -10.56 11.26 -0.39
N ARG A 79 -10.75 12.28 -1.22
CA ARG A 79 -9.99 12.47 -2.47
C ARG A 79 -8.48 12.60 -2.27
N ASN A 80 -8.04 13.16 -1.14
CA ASN A 80 -6.60 13.25 -0.82
C ASN A 80 -5.94 11.87 -0.70
N ASN A 81 -6.71 10.83 -0.36
CA ASN A 81 -6.25 9.46 -0.25
C ASN A 81 -6.71 8.55 -1.40
N GLY A 82 -7.51 9.07 -2.33
CA GLY A 82 -7.90 8.35 -3.56
C GLY A 82 -6.75 8.25 -4.55
N PHE A 83 -6.99 7.61 -5.70
CA PHE A 83 -5.97 7.47 -6.75
C PHE A 83 -5.48 8.80 -7.30
N SER A 84 -6.35 9.81 -7.34
CA SER A 84 -6.07 11.12 -7.93
C SER A 84 -4.87 11.85 -7.30
N ASN A 85 -4.58 11.58 -6.03
CA ASN A 85 -3.48 12.20 -5.30
C ASN A 85 -2.38 11.18 -4.91
N HIS A 86 -2.51 9.93 -5.34
CA HIS A 86 -1.51 8.90 -5.08
C HIS A 86 -0.25 9.16 -5.90
N LYS A 87 0.87 9.39 -5.21
CA LYS A 87 2.19 9.44 -5.83
C LYS A 87 2.76 8.03 -5.81
N MET A 88 3.13 7.52 -6.99
CA MET A 88 3.82 6.25 -7.07
C MET A 88 5.11 6.30 -6.24
N PRO A 89 5.36 5.31 -5.36
CA PRO A 89 6.60 5.25 -4.62
C PRO A 89 7.79 5.06 -5.58
N PRO A 90 9.03 5.43 -5.16
CA PRO A 90 10.23 5.18 -5.95
C PRO A 90 10.36 3.71 -6.37
N VAL A 91 10.86 3.45 -7.57
CA VAL A 91 11.03 2.07 -8.08
C VAL A 91 11.91 1.22 -7.15
N SER A 92 12.93 1.83 -6.53
CA SER A 92 13.78 1.16 -5.54
C SER A 92 12.98 0.64 -4.33
N LEU A 93 11.98 1.39 -3.88
CA LEU A 93 11.08 1.01 -2.80
C LEU A 93 10.08 -0.05 -3.26
N MET A 94 9.45 0.15 -4.41
CA MET A 94 8.44 -0.76 -4.96
C MET A 94 8.97 -2.18 -5.15
N THR A 95 10.22 -2.32 -5.59
CA THR A 95 10.87 -3.63 -5.81
C THR A 95 11.20 -4.38 -4.52
N LYS A 96 11.29 -3.69 -3.37
CA LYS A 96 11.53 -4.31 -2.06
C LYS A 96 10.25 -4.76 -1.36
N MET A 97 9.10 -4.18 -1.70
CA MET A 97 7.82 -4.62 -1.18
C MET A 97 7.44 -5.99 -1.79
N PRO A 98 6.85 -6.92 -1.04
CA PRO A 98 6.26 -8.12 -1.63
C PRO A 98 5.00 -7.78 -2.43
N ALA A 99 4.62 -8.64 -3.38
CA ALA A 99 3.48 -8.39 -4.26
C ALA A 99 2.17 -8.22 -3.49
N GLU A 100 1.96 -9.02 -2.44
CA GLU A 100 0.78 -8.99 -1.60
C GLU A 100 0.70 -7.69 -0.78
N PHE A 101 1.84 -7.10 -0.39
CA PHE A 101 1.87 -5.78 0.26
C PHE A 101 1.38 -4.70 -0.71
N ARG A 102 1.90 -4.70 -1.95
CA ARG A 102 1.51 -3.72 -2.97
C ARG A 102 0.03 -3.85 -3.34
N ALA A 103 -0.47 -5.09 -3.40
CA ALA A 103 -1.87 -5.37 -3.73
C ALA A 103 -2.87 -4.81 -2.72
N LEU A 104 -2.45 -4.45 -1.49
CA LEU A 104 -3.29 -3.78 -0.51
C LEU A 104 -3.51 -2.29 -0.84
N GLY A 105 -2.66 -1.67 -1.66
CA GLY A 105 -2.77 -0.25 -2.02
C GLY A 105 -4.04 0.06 -2.82
N ASP A 106 -4.35 -0.77 -3.82
CA ASP A 106 -5.49 -0.56 -4.70
C ASP A 106 -6.85 -0.50 -3.97
N PRO A 107 -7.23 -1.51 -3.14
CA PRO A 107 -8.51 -1.46 -2.42
C PRO A 107 -8.58 -0.32 -1.40
N MET A 108 -7.45 0.12 -0.86
CA MET A 108 -7.39 1.30 0.01
C MET A 108 -7.72 2.57 -0.78
N HIS A 109 -7.00 2.82 -1.89
CA HIS A 109 -7.20 4.01 -2.72
C HIS A 109 -8.60 4.05 -3.35
N SER A 110 -9.08 2.94 -3.91
CA SER A 110 -10.43 2.87 -4.46
C SER A 110 -11.50 3.08 -3.40
N GLY A 111 -11.31 2.55 -2.18
CA GLY A 111 -12.25 2.74 -1.08
C GLY A 111 -12.37 4.19 -0.65
N PHE A 112 -11.28 4.96 -0.68
CA PHE A 112 -11.33 6.40 -0.47
C PHE A 112 -12.03 7.14 -1.61
N ASP A 113 -11.80 6.75 -2.87
CA ASP A 113 -12.54 7.32 -4.00
C ASP A 113 -14.04 7.06 -3.90
N ASP A 114 -14.45 5.87 -3.45
CA ASP A 114 -15.84 5.51 -3.23
C ASP A 114 -16.51 6.34 -2.13
N ILE A 115 -15.77 6.68 -1.06
CA ILE A 115 -16.28 7.57 -0.01
C ILE A 115 -16.47 8.99 -0.57
N ALA A 116 -15.51 9.46 -1.37
CA ALA A 116 -15.62 10.77 -1.98
C ALA A 116 -16.82 10.88 -2.92
N ILE A 117 -17.05 9.85 -3.76
CA ILE A 117 -18.21 9.77 -4.65
C ILE A 117 -19.52 9.79 -3.85
N GLU A 118 -19.61 9.03 -2.76
CA GLU A 118 -20.80 9.02 -1.91
C GLU A 118 -21.06 10.40 -1.31
N ALA A 119 -20.03 11.04 -0.77
CA ALA A 119 -20.12 12.37 -0.15
C ALA A 119 -20.44 13.49 -1.15
N GLU A 120 -19.96 13.39 -2.39
CA GLU A 120 -20.29 14.31 -3.50
C GLU A 120 -21.72 14.12 -4.02
N GLY A 121 -22.31 12.94 -3.80
CA GLY A 121 -23.62 12.54 -4.29
C GLY A 121 -24.72 12.65 -3.24
N ILE A 122 -25.19 11.48 -2.78
CA ILE A 122 -26.31 11.38 -1.81
C ILE A 122 -25.85 11.85 -0.42
N GLY A 123 -24.59 11.62 -0.08
CA GLY A 123 -24.03 11.96 1.23
C GLY A 123 -24.60 11.12 2.35
N ASP A 124 -24.93 9.84 2.11
CA ASP A 124 -25.48 8.97 3.14
C ASP A 124 -24.41 8.67 4.20
N HIS A 125 -24.67 9.15 5.41
CA HIS A 125 -23.76 9.04 6.55
C HIS A 125 -23.41 7.58 6.86
N ASP A 126 -24.40 6.68 6.87
CA ASP A 126 -24.20 5.29 7.26
C ASP A 126 -23.42 4.54 6.18
N VAL A 127 -23.67 4.85 4.91
CA VAL A 127 -22.88 4.33 3.78
C VAL A 127 -21.42 4.79 3.87
N ILE A 128 -21.18 6.06 4.18
CA ILE A 128 -19.81 6.60 4.35
C ILE A 128 -19.09 5.89 5.51
N VAL A 129 -19.76 5.69 6.66
CA VAL A 129 -19.18 4.96 7.79
C VAL A 129 -18.84 3.51 7.42
N GLN A 130 -19.72 2.82 6.70
CA GLN A 130 -19.48 1.45 6.24
C GLN A 130 -18.27 1.37 5.31
N LYS A 131 -18.18 2.27 4.32
CA LYS A 131 -17.05 2.36 3.39
C LYS A 131 -15.74 2.68 4.12
N LEU A 132 -15.76 3.60 5.08
CA LEU A 132 -14.60 3.90 5.90
C LEU A 132 -14.14 2.69 6.73
N GLY A 133 -15.08 1.92 7.27
CA GLY A 133 -14.78 0.65 7.94
C GLY A 133 -14.06 -0.35 7.02
N ALA A 134 -14.50 -0.48 5.77
CA ALA A 134 -13.85 -1.33 4.78
C ALA A 134 -12.42 -0.86 4.44
N VAL A 135 -12.20 0.45 4.34
CA VAL A 135 -10.85 1.02 4.14
C VAL A 135 -9.95 0.72 5.35
N LEU A 136 -10.44 0.92 6.58
CA LEU A 136 -9.67 0.66 7.80
C LEU A 136 -9.33 -0.82 7.98
N GLN A 137 -10.13 -1.73 7.42
CA GLN A 137 -9.79 -3.15 7.36
C GLN A 137 -8.49 -3.39 6.58
N VAL A 138 -8.20 -2.61 5.53
CA VAL A 138 -6.93 -2.71 4.80
C VAL A 138 -5.75 -2.29 5.68
N CYS A 139 -5.91 -1.21 6.46
CA CYS A 139 -4.88 -0.74 7.39
C CYS A 139 -4.54 -1.82 8.43
N THR A 140 -5.56 -2.41 9.04
CA THR A 140 -5.36 -3.44 10.07
C THR A 140 -4.79 -4.74 9.48
N THR A 141 -5.22 -5.16 8.29
CA THR A 141 -4.62 -6.29 7.56
C THR A 141 -3.15 -6.05 7.28
N CYS A 142 -2.78 -4.87 6.78
CA CYS A 142 -1.38 -4.53 6.51
C CYS A 142 -0.56 -4.54 7.80
N HIS A 143 -1.02 -3.89 8.86
CA HIS A 143 -0.29 -3.80 10.13
C HIS A 143 -0.18 -5.14 10.86
N ALA A 144 -1.17 -6.02 10.72
CA ALA A 144 -1.13 -7.37 11.27
C ALA A 144 -0.20 -8.31 10.48
N THR A 145 0.01 -8.05 9.19
CA THR A 145 0.81 -8.92 8.32
C THR A 145 2.27 -8.46 8.21
N TYR A 146 2.49 -7.15 8.17
CA TYR A 146 3.77 -6.55 7.81
C TYR A 146 4.32 -5.65 8.89
N THR A 147 5.65 -5.59 8.93
CA THR A 147 6.41 -4.61 9.71
C THR A 147 7.52 -4.03 8.84
N LEU A 148 7.87 -2.77 9.06
CA LEU A 148 8.94 -2.10 8.31
C LEU A 148 10.22 -2.10 9.16
N LYS A 149 11.30 -2.67 8.62
CA LYS A 149 12.59 -2.75 9.31
C LYS A 149 13.68 -2.10 8.47
N VAL A 150 14.63 -1.45 9.15
CA VAL A 150 15.78 -0.84 8.49
C VAL A 150 16.83 -1.91 8.24
N GLU A 151 17.40 -1.91 7.03
CA GLU A 151 18.53 -2.76 6.69
C GLU A 151 19.73 -2.45 7.59
N GLY A 152 20.36 -3.49 8.16
CA GLY A 152 21.56 -3.33 8.99
C GLY A 152 21.31 -2.81 10.41
N SER A 153 20.08 -2.45 10.80
CA SER A 153 19.73 -2.29 12.21
C SER A 153 19.55 -3.68 12.83
N GLY A 154 20.49 -4.09 13.68
CA GLY A 154 20.33 -5.31 14.48
C GLY A 154 19.09 -5.18 15.36
N ASN A 155 18.08 -5.98 15.01
CA ASN A 155 16.77 -6.21 15.64
C ASN A 155 16.12 -5.08 16.47
#